data_AF-A0A1H1H5L1-F1
#
_entry.id   AF-A0A1H1H5L1-F1
#
_cell.length_a   1.000
_cell.length_b   1.000
_cell.length_c   1.000
_cell.angle_alpha   90.00
_cell.angle_beta   90.00
_cell.angle_gamma   90.00
#
_symmetry.space_group_name_H-M   'P 1'
#
loop_
_entity.id
_entity.type
_entity.pdbx_description
1 polymer ?
#
loop_
_entity_poly.entity_id
_entity_poly.type
_entity_poly.pdbx_seq_one_letter_code
_entity_poly.pdbx_strand_id
1 'polypeptide(L)'
;MGTFDVNCAITSVCLGYSEAVWVPLRWLGPQGCRPLGLAMKGRYDGYGGINSMVDSANTAPLVAFFNGLDSERLSLEDQFYRYRQDTIAEVCAPIAENTALWFAWRAENGDSDDSGSMASLDGVPLVHALIARDIWDAIVAADVDGVSSIPAATLLAELADPVLDEIYSVHVSDVEQDLRELVAVDRFLRGRGLPWKTHTEGDVDYANQQSASDLEHWLNWAYQRYGDDPVLRSGIDAHAVDVRRVRDEEGDMLAKWGL
;
A
#
# COMPACT_ATOMS: atom_id res chain seq x y z
N MET A 1 0.69 -21.60 -13.18
CA MET A 1 1.74 -20.69 -12.68
C MET A 1 1.09 -19.93 -11.54
N GLY A 2 1.49 -20.19 -10.29
CA GLY A 2 0.87 -19.56 -9.13
C GLY A 2 1.28 -18.08 -9.03
N THR A 3 0.31 -17.20 -8.80
CA THR A 3 0.53 -15.82 -8.38
C THR A 3 0.86 -15.77 -6.90
N PHE A 4 1.78 -14.88 -6.51
CA PHE A 4 1.93 -14.50 -5.11
C PHE A 4 0.88 -13.44 -4.86
N ASP A 5 -0.31 -13.88 -4.47
CA ASP A 5 -1.40 -12.99 -4.19
C ASP A 5 -1.29 -12.49 -2.74
N VAL A 6 -1.13 -11.17 -2.59
CA VAL A 6 -1.10 -10.52 -1.28
C VAL A 6 -2.47 -9.96 -0.94
N ASN A 7 -2.70 -9.81 0.36
CA ASN A 7 -3.97 -9.31 0.88
C ASN A 7 -3.93 -7.79 1.07
N CYS A 8 -5.05 -7.13 0.82
CA CYS A 8 -5.27 -5.73 1.12
C CYS A 8 -4.92 -5.41 2.58
N ALA A 9 -4.09 -4.41 2.82
CA ALA A 9 -3.63 -4.02 4.14
C ALA A 9 -4.76 -3.56 5.08
N ILE A 10 -5.91 -3.13 4.55
CA ILE A 10 -7.05 -2.70 5.38
C ILE A 10 -8.01 -3.86 5.66
N THR A 11 -8.48 -4.55 4.63
CA THR A 11 -9.59 -5.51 4.74
C THR A 11 -9.17 -6.97 4.60
N SER A 12 -7.91 -7.22 4.29
CA SER A 12 -7.34 -8.56 4.02
C SER A 12 -7.98 -9.32 2.85
N VAL A 13 -8.82 -8.67 2.02
CA VAL A 13 -9.24 -9.28 0.75
C VAL A 13 -8.02 -9.50 -0.13
N CYS A 14 -7.97 -10.64 -0.82
CA CYS A 14 -6.91 -10.89 -1.80
C CYS A 14 -6.97 -9.87 -2.94
N LEU A 15 -5.82 -9.32 -3.35
CA LEU A 15 -5.73 -8.35 -4.44
C LEU A 15 -5.85 -8.97 -5.83
N GLY A 16 -5.59 -10.27 -6.00
CA GLY A 16 -5.95 -11.08 -7.19
C GLY A 16 -6.11 -10.34 -8.52
N TYR A 17 -5.01 -9.86 -9.11
CA TYR A 17 -4.96 -9.11 -10.39
C TYR A 17 -5.80 -7.82 -10.50
N SER A 18 -6.36 -7.31 -9.41
CA SER A 18 -7.16 -6.10 -9.36
C SER A 18 -6.31 -4.84 -9.46
N GLU A 19 -6.97 -3.70 -9.60
CA GLU A 19 -6.35 -2.41 -9.34
C GLU A 19 -6.03 -2.30 -7.84
N ALA A 20 -4.90 -1.67 -7.52
CA ALA A 20 -4.41 -1.49 -6.17
C ALA A 20 -3.83 -0.09 -5.97
N VAL A 21 -3.74 0.28 -4.71
CA VAL A 21 -3.14 1.51 -4.23
C VAL A 21 -1.94 1.16 -3.37
N TRP A 22 -0.80 1.68 -3.77
CA TRP A 22 0.48 1.55 -3.08
C TRP A 22 0.76 2.82 -2.29
N VAL A 23 1.07 2.68 -1.01
CA VAL A 23 1.40 3.81 -0.13
C VAL A 23 2.77 3.56 0.49
N PRO A 24 3.77 4.43 0.28
CA PRO A 24 5.05 4.31 0.96
C PRO A 24 4.87 4.64 2.43
N LEU A 25 5.48 3.84 3.30
CA LEU A 25 5.35 3.92 4.74
C LEU A 25 6.72 3.95 5.42
N ARG A 26 6.76 4.57 6.59
CA ARG A 26 7.81 4.39 7.59
C ARG A 26 7.32 3.46 8.68
N TRP A 27 8.10 2.43 8.99
CA TRP A 27 7.78 1.49 10.06
C TRP A 27 8.26 2.02 11.42
N LEU A 28 7.33 2.27 12.35
CA LEU A 28 7.63 2.91 13.64
C LEU A 28 7.60 1.93 14.82
N GLY A 29 7.88 0.66 14.57
CA GLY A 29 7.78 -0.36 15.61
C GLY A 29 6.41 -1.05 15.67
N PRO A 30 6.16 -1.81 16.75
CA PRO A 30 4.85 -2.41 17.04
C PRO A 30 3.69 -1.41 17.15
N GLN A 31 3.97 -0.11 17.17
CA GLN A 31 2.97 0.97 17.15
C GLN A 31 2.34 1.15 15.77
N GLY A 32 2.89 0.51 14.74
CA GLY A 32 2.43 0.54 13.36
C GLY A 32 3.28 1.44 12.47
N CYS A 33 2.73 1.77 11.31
CA CYS A 33 3.40 2.56 10.29
C CYS A 33 2.87 4.00 10.21
N ARG A 34 3.56 4.84 9.46
CA ARG A 34 3.08 6.17 9.01
C ARG A 34 3.31 6.37 7.52
N PRO A 35 2.41 7.05 6.80
CA PRO A 35 2.65 7.45 5.42
C PRO A 35 3.92 8.28 5.29
N LEU A 36 4.81 7.86 4.39
CA LEU A 36 6.02 8.59 3.97
C LEU A 36 5.73 9.53 2.80
N GLY A 37 4.73 9.17 1.98
CA GLY A 37 4.39 9.84 0.74
C GLY A 37 2.93 9.59 0.37
N LEU A 38 2.46 10.25 -0.68
CA LEU A 38 1.07 10.10 -1.14
C LEU A 38 0.88 8.79 -1.91
N ALA A 39 -0.37 8.38 -2.01
CA ALA A 39 -0.77 7.15 -2.66
C ALA A 39 -0.44 7.13 -4.16
N MET A 40 -0.14 5.95 -4.68
CA MET A 40 0.05 5.68 -6.10
C MET A 40 -0.88 4.56 -6.55
N LYS A 41 -1.56 4.76 -7.67
CA LYS A 41 -2.56 3.82 -8.19
C LYS A 41 -1.99 3.07 -9.39
N GLY A 42 -2.27 1.78 -9.46
CA GLY A 42 -1.85 0.94 -10.57
C GLY A 42 -2.49 -0.44 -10.49
N ARG A 43 -2.02 -1.35 -11.33
CA ARG A 43 -2.51 -2.73 -11.34
C ARG A 43 -1.62 -3.60 -10.48
N TYR A 44 -2.20 -4.43 -9.62
CA TYR A 44 -1.43 -5.39 -8.82
C TYR A 44 -0.59 -6.30 -9.74
N ASP A 45 0.69 -6.48 -9.40
CA ASP A 45 1.66 -7.18 -10.24
C ASP A 45 1.77 -8.69 -9.98
N GLY A 46 1.15 -9.19 -8.91
CA GLY A 46 1.24 -10.60 -8.52
C GLY A 46 2.51 -10.94 -7.72
N TYR A 47 3.29 -9.94 -7.28
CA TYR A 47 4.55 -10.07 -6.56
C TYR A 47 4.68 -9.07 -5.39
N GLY A 48 3.57 -8.53 -4.89
CA GLY A 48 3.61 -7.57 -3.78
C GLY A 48 3.96 -6.14 -4.21
N GLY A 49 3.73 -5.77 -5.47
CA GLY A 49 3.88 -4.42 -5.98
C GLY A 49 2.71 -3.99 -6.88
N ILE A 50 2.90 -2.87 -7.59
CA ILE A 50 1.99 -2.40 -8.64
C ILE A 50 2.73 -2.16 -9.94
N ASN A 51 2.16 -2.64 -11.03
CA ASN A 51 2.56 -2.35 -12.40
C ASN A 51 1.74 -1.18 -12.97
N SER A 52 2.28 -0.59 -14.05
CA SER A 52 1.59 0.46 -14.81
C SER A 52 1.12 1.61 -13.90
N MET A 53 2.00 2.01 -12.96
CA MET A 53 1.72 3.15 -12.09
C MET A 53 1.27 4.33 -12.92
N VAL A 54 0.12 4.89 -12.56
CA VAL A 54 -0.39 6.08 -13.20
C VAL A 54 0.49 7.23 -12.73
N ASP A 55 1.26 7.81 -13.65
CA ASP A 55 2.02 9.03 -13.38
C ASP A 55 1.05 10.10 -12.84
N SER A 56 1.32 10.56 -11.63
CA SER A 56 0.54 11.56 -10.91
C SER A 56 1.45 12.71 -10.49
N ALA A 57 0.85 13.85 -10.12
CA ALA A 57 1.61 14.99 -9.64
C ALA A 57 2.48 14.68 -8.42
N ASN A 58 2.13 13.62 -7.67
CA ASN A 58 2.87 13.07 -6.53
C ASN A 58 4.25 12.47 -6.91
N THR A 59 4.39 11.83 -8.08
CA THR A 59 5.56 10.97 -8.35
C THR A 59 6.86 11.76 -8.50
N ALA A 60 6.82 12.91 -9.19
CA ALA A 60 8.01 13.71 -9.43
C ALA A 60 8.61 14.36 -8.15
N PRO A 61 7.81 14.97 -7.24
CA PRO A 61 8.30 15.41 -5.94
C PRO A 61 8.96 14.30 -5.12
N LEU A 62 8.36 13.11 -5.08
CA LEU A 62 8.90 11.98 -4.33
C LEU A 62 10.24 11.51 -4.91
N VAL A 63 10.33 11.38 -6.24
CA VAL A 63 11.57 11.07 -6.97
C VAL A 63 12.65 12.12 -6.70
N ALA A 64 12.30 13.41 -6.75
CA ALA A 64 13.24 14.49 -6.49
C ALA A 64 13.76 14.46 -5.04
N PHE A 65 12.90 14.16 -4.07
CA PHE A 65 13.27 13.99 -2.67
C PHE A 65 14.30 12.88 -2.50
N PHE A 66 14.01 11.66 -2.96
CA PHE A 66 14.95 10.52 -2.81
C PHE A 66 16.29 10.75 -3.52
N ASN A 67 16.28 11.39 -4.69
CA ASN A 67 17.53 11.77 -5.39
C ASN A 67 18.34 12.85 -4.69
N GLY A 68 17.71 13.65 -3.82
CA GLY A 68 18.35 14.72 -3.05
C GLY A 68 18.99 14.24 -1.74
N LEU A 69 18.71 13.01 -1.30
CA LEU A 69 19.23 12.46 -0.06
C LEU A 69 20.67 11.95 -0.21
N ASP A 70 21.46 12.13 0.84
CA ASP A 70 22.76 11.50 0.98
C ASP A 70 22.67 10.12 1.63
N SER A 71 23.81 9.43 1.74
CA SER A 71 23.90 8.11 2.36
C SER A 71 23.78 8.12 3.89
N GLU A 72 23.78 9.29 4.53
CA GLU A 72 23.55 9.38 5.99
C GLU A 72 22.05 9.34 6.29
N ARG A 73 21.24 9.99 5.45
CA ARG A 73 19.78 9.96 5.56
C ARG A 73 19.16 8.73 4.90
N LEU A 74 19.60 8.36 3.71
CA LEU A 74 19.06 7.21 2.97
C LEU A 74 20.06 6.05 2.97
N SER A 75 19.72 4.98 3.70
CA SER A 75 20.49 3.73 3.66
C SER A 75 19.81 2.73 2.74
N LEU A 76 20.58 2.23 1.77
CA LEU A 76 20.18 1.18 0.83
C LEU A 76 21.27 0.09 0.83
N GLU A 77 20.90 -1.13 1.22
CA GLU A 77 21.83 -2.24 1.37
C GLU A 77 22.34 -2.75 0.01
N ASP A 78 21.45 -2.83 -0.98
CA ASP A 78 21.84 -3.28 -2.33
C ASP A 78 22.53 -2.16 -3.13
N GLN A 79 23.70 -2.49 -3.65
CA GLN A 79 24.45 -1.69 -4.63
C GLN A 79 23.64 -1.37 -5.91
N PHE A 80 22.65 -2.19 -6.27
CA PHE A 80 21.77 -1.92 -7.41
C PHE A 80 20.85 -0.71 -7.19
N TYR A 81 20.48 -0.40 -5.95
CA TYR A 81 19.64 0.77 -5.62
C TYR A 81 20.43 2.03 -5.28
N ARG A 82 21.77 1.95 -5.21
CA ARG A 82 22.66 3.11 -4.96
C ARG A 82 22.83 4.02 -6.18
N TYR A 83 22.30 3.63 -7.33
CA TYR A 83 22.24 4.49 -8.51
C TYR A 83 21.06 5.46 -8.42
N ARG A 84 21.09 6.53 -9.23
CA ARG A 84 20.03 7.55 -9.22
C ARG A 84 18.67 6.90 -9.40
N GLN A 85 17.74 7.35 -8.56
CA GLN A 85 16.35 6.93 -8.50
C GLN A 85 15.58 7.80 -9.50
N ASP A 86 15.92 7.73 -10.79
CA ASP A 86 15.42 8.68 -11.81
C ASP A 86 13.93 8.46 -12.13
N THR A 87 13.38 7.31 -11.73
CA THR A 87 11.97 6.96 -11.91
C THR A 87 11.28 6.57 -10.60
N ILE A 88 9.96 6.71 -10.56
CA ILE A 88 9.18 6.28 -9.39
C ILE A 88 9.23 4.77 -9.15
N ALA A 89 9.39 3.98 -10.21
CA ALA A 89 9.55 2.53 -10.11
C ALA A 89 10.86 2.17 -9.40
N GLU A 90 11.95 2.88 -9.70
CA GLU A 90 13.21 2.71 -8.99
C GLU A 90 13.04 3.07 -7.50
N VAL A 91 12.32 4.14 -7.17
CA VAL A 91 12.09 4.55 -5.76
C VAL A 91 11.30 3.49 -5.00
N CYS A 92 10.28 2.90 -5.64
CA CYS A 92 9.42 1.91 -5.01
C CYS A 92 10.10 0.55 -4.83
N ALA A 93 11.02 0.17 -5.73
CA ALA A 93 11.66 -1.14 -5.74
C ALA A 93 12.36 -1.51 -4.41
N PRO A 94 13.27 -0.70 -3.83
CA PRO A 94 13.91 -1.04 -2.56
C PRO A 94 12.91 -1.07 -1.40
N ILE A 95 11.85 -0.25 -1.43
CA ILE A 95 10.80 -0.24 -0.41
C ILE A 95 9.96 -1.52 -0.49
N ALA A 96 9.62 -1.96 -1.69
CA ALA A 96 8.87 -3.20 -1.93
C ALA A 96 9.68 -4.43 -1.51
N GLU A 97 10.95 -4.48 -1.90
CA GLU A 97 11.86 -5.56 -1.51
C GLU A 97 12.08 -5.60 0.00
N ASN A 98 12.29 -4.45 0.64
CA ASN A 98 12.39 -4.37 2.10
C ASN A 98 11.10 -4.88 2.76
N THR A 99 9.93 -4.52 2.23
CA THR A 99 8.64 -5.01 2.76
C THR A 99 8.50 -6.52 2.67
N ALA A 100 8.95 -7.14 1.59
CA ALA A 100 8.84 -8.59 1.41
C ALA A 100 9.89 -9.37 2.23
N LEU A 101 11.16 -8.98 2.12
CA LEU A 101 12.27 -9.75 2.65
C LEU A 101 12.55 -9.48 4.12
N TRP A 102 12.47 -8.23 4.56
CA TRP A 102 12.77 -7.88 5.95
C TRP A 102 11.73 -8.45 6.91
N PHE A 103 10.45 -8.44 6.57
CA PHE A 103 9.42 -9.06 7.40
C PHE A 103 9.53 -10.59 7.45
N ALA A 104 9.87 -11.24 6.32
CA ALA A 104 10.16 -12.67 6.32
C ALA A 104 11.34 -13.01 7.23
N TRP A 105 12.43 -12.23 7.14
CA TRP A 105 13.59 -12.39 8.01
C TRP A 105 13.25 -12.19 9.49
N ARG A 106 12.44 -11.18 9.82
CA ARG A 106 12.00 -10.93 11.21
C ARG A 106 11.12 -12.03 11.78
N ALA A 107 10.22 -12.59 10.98
CA ALA A 107 9.40 -13.72 11.39
C ALA A 107 10.25 -14.94 11.76
N GLU A 108 11.36 -15.17 11.04
CA GLU A 108 12.29 -16.27 11.30
C GLU A 108 13.28 -16.01 12.44
N ASN A 109 13.72 -14.76 12.64
CA ASN A 109 14.83 -14.42 13.55
C ASN A 109 14.39 -13.66 14.82
N GLY A 110 13.11 -13.30 14.93
CA GLY A 110 12.54 -12.57 16.07
C GLY A 110 12.79 -11.07 16.03
N ASP A 111 12.11 -10.34 16.92
CA ASP A 111 12.12 -8.86 16.99
C ASP A 111 13.41 -8.24 17.59
N SER A 112 14.46 -9.03 17.82
CA SER A 112 15.59 -8.60 18.66
C SER A 112 16.60 -7.68 17.98
N ASP A 113 16.44 -7.37 16.70
CA ASP A 113 17.34 -6.45 16.01
C ASP A 113 16.64 -5.74 14.83
N ASP A 114 16.73 -4.41 14.78
CA ASP A 114 16.43 -3.62 13.57
C ASP A 114 17.56 -3.79 12.52
N SER A 115 18.59 -4.57 12.85
CA SER A 115 19.68 -4.92 11.94
C SER A 115 19.14 -5.81 10.81
N GLY A 116 19.20 -5.31 9.57
CA GLY A 116 18.74 -6.03 8.38
C GLY A 116 17.63 -5.35 7.57
N SER A 117 17.22 -4.13 7.92
CA SER A 117 16.41 -3.32 7.00
C SER A 117 17.25 -2.95 5.76
N MET A 118 16.79 -3.40 4.60
CA MET A 118 17.45 -3.18 3.31
C MET A 118 17.28 -1.75 2.79
N ALA A 119 16.24 -1.05 3.25
CA ALA A 119 15.96 0.34 2.92
C ALA A 119 15.49 1.11 4.16
N SER A 120 16.18 2.20 4.53
CA SER A 120 15.78 3.04 5.66
C SER A 120 16.00 4.53 5.38
N LEU A 121 15.11 5.36 5.90
CA LEU A 121 15.23 6.82 5.91
C LEU A 121 15.42 7.32 7.35
N ASP A 122 16.49 8.06 7.59
CA ASP A 122 16.89 8.58 8.90
C ASP A 122 16.93 7.46 9.97
N GLY A 123 17.39 6.27 9.55
CA GLY A 123 17.45 5.05 10.39
C GLY A 123 16.11 4.33 10.58
N VAL A 124 15.01 4.81 9.98
CA VAL A 124 13.68 4.20 10.08
C VAL A 124 13.41 3.32 8.85
N PRO A 125 13.05 2.04 9.02
CA PRO A 125 12.77 1.13 7.90
C PRO A 125 11.65 1.65 7.00
N LEU A 126 11.87 1.58 5.70
CA LEU A 126 10.90 1.93 4.67
C LEU A 126 10.14 0.69 4.24
N VAL A 127 8.81 0.74 4.30
CA VAL A 127 7.92 -0.36 3.92
C VAL A 127 6.76 0.21 3.11
N HIS A 128 5.81 -0.61 2.69
CA HIS A 128 4.62 -0.09 2.01
C HIS A 128 3.34 -0.85 2.35
N ALA A 129 2.21 -0.17 2.20
CA ALA A 129 0.90 -0.80 2.17
C ALA A 129 0.44 -1.02 0.73
N LEU A 130 -0.23 -2.16 0.52
CA LEU A 130 -1.03 -2.41 -0.68
C LEU A 130 -2.48 -2.50 -0.29
N ILE A 131 -3.32 -1.71 -0.93
CA ILE A 131 -4.75 -1.59 -0.62
C ILE A 131 -5.52 -1.82 -1.91
N ALA A 132 -6.57 -2.66 -1.88
CA ALA A 132 -7.45 -2.82 -3.03
C ALA A 132 -8.05 -1.46 -3.41
N ARG A 133 -8.02 -1.10 -4.70
CA ARG A 133 -8.48 0.21 -5.15
C ARG A 133 -9.95 0.48 -4.80
N ASP A 134 -10.80 -0.53 -4.89
CA ASP A 134 -12.21 -0.41 -4.51
C ASP A 134 -12.40 -0.08 -3.02
N ILE A 135 -11.52 -0.59 -2.16
CA ILE A 135 -11.52 -0.26 -0.73
C ILE A 135 -11.06 1.18 -0.51
N TRP A 136 -9.97 1.57 -1.16
CA TRP A 136 -9.46 2.94 -1.11
C TRP A 136 -10.52 3.95 -1.57
N ASP A 137 -11.06 3.74 -2.76
CA ASP A 137 -12.02 4.64 -3.38
C ASP A 137 -13.33 4.69 -2.57
N ALA A 138 -13.78 3.59 -1.96
CA ALA A 138 -14.94 3.59 -1.05
C ALA A 138 -14.70 4.46 0.20
N ILE A 139 -13.50 4.40 0.80
CA ILE A 139 -13.13 5.23 1.95
C ILE A 139 -13.05 6.70 1.55
N VAL A 140 -12.38 7.01 0.44
CA VAL A 140 -12.29 8.38 -0.09
C VAL A 140 -13.68 8.95 -0.36
N ALA A 141 -14.56 8.18 -1.02
CA ALA A 141 -15.92 8.58 -1.33
C ALA A 141 -16.75 8.92 -0.07
N ALA A 142 -16.51 8.22 1.04
CA ALA A 142 -17.23 8.43 2.29
C ALA A 142 -16.85 9.74 3.02
N ASP A 143 -15.65 10.30 2.75
CA ASP A 143 -15.18 11.54 3.36
C ASP A 143 -15.07 12.72 2.37
N VAL A 144 -15.63 12.58 1.15
CA VAL A 144 -15.56 13.63 0.11
C VAL A 144 -15.93 15.00 0.65
N ASP A 145 -17.04 15.10 1.38
CA ASP A 145 -17.51 16.38 1.93
C ASP A 145 -16.65 16.86 3.11
N GLY A 146 -16.00 15.95 3.84
CA GLY A 146 -15.19 16.26 5.02
C GLY A 146 -13.80 16.82 4.71
N VAL A 147 -13.28 16.60 3.49
CA VAL A 147 -11.96 17.12 3.05
C VAL A 147 -12.03 18.11 1.88
N SER A 148 -13.11 18.14 1.11
CA SER A 148 -13.19 18.94 -0.12
C SER A 148 -13.09 20.45 0.11
N SER A 149 -13.60 20.98 1.22
CA SER A 149 -13.51 22.41 1.56
C SER A 149 -12.23 22.81 2.31
N ILE A 150 -11.38 21.85 2.67
CA ILE A 150 -10.17 22.11 3.47
C ILE A 150 -9.01 22.48 2.53
N PRO A 151 -8.25 23.56 2.79
CA PRO A 151 -7.06 23.91 2.02
C PRO A 151 -6.01 22.80 2.06
N ALA A 152 -5.35 22.53 0.93
CA ALA A 152 -4.33 21.48 0.81
C ALA A 152 -3.19 21.60 1.84
N ALA A 153 -2.73 22.82 2.14
CA ALA A 153 -1.73 23.05 3.19
C ALA A 153 -2.21 22.67 4.60
N THR A 154 -3.51 22.83 4.89
CA THR A 154 -4.09 22.39 6.17
C THR A 154 -4.19 20.86 6.23
N LEU A 155 -4.50 20.21 5.10
CA LEU A 155 -4.51 18.75 4.99
C LEU A 155 -3.10 18.16 5.20
N LEU A 156 -2.07 18.76 4.58
CA LEU A 156 -0.68 18.37 4.78
C LEU A 156 -0.25 18.50 6.26
N ALA A 157 -0.62 19.62 6.89
CA ALA A 157 -0.33 19.84 8.32
C ALA A 157 -1.05 18.85 9.25
N GLU A 158 -2.24 18.35 8.88
CA GLU A 158 -2.98 17.37 9.66
C GLU A 158 -2.29 16.00 9.73
N LEU A 159 -1.58 15.60 8.67
CA LEU A 159 -0.77 14.38 8.66
C LEU A 159 0.41 14.49 9.64
N ALA A 160 0.82 15.72 9.97
CA ALA A 160 1.82 16.06 10.98
C ALA A 160 3.16 15.30 10.83
N ASP A 161 3.57 15.06 9.59
CA ASP A 161 4.80 14.35 9.26
C ASP A 161 5.84 15.31 8.63
N PRO A 162 7.03 15.47 9.24
CA PRO A 162 8.04 16.39 8.73
C PRO A 162 8.58 15.96 7.36
N VAL A 163 8.57 14.67 7.03
CA VAL A 163 9.05 14.18 5.74
C VAL A 163 8.05 14.51 4.64
N LEU A 164 6.75 14.39 4.91
CA LEU A 164 5.72 14.83 3.96
C LEU A 164 5.81 16.34 3.69
N ASP A 165 6.10 17.15 4.70
CA ASP A 165 6.31 18.59 4.53
C ASP A 165 7.55 18.90 3.66
N GLU A 166 8.65 18.16 3.87
CA GLU A 166 9.87 18.27 3.06
C GLU A 166 9.61 17.93 1.58
N ILE A 167 8.79 16.90 1.31
CA ILE A 167 8.49 16.46 -0.06
C ILE A 167 7.48 17.40 -0.75
N TYR A 168 6.41 17.81 -0.08
CA TYR A 168 5.23 18.38 -0.75
C TYR A 168 4.92 19.84 -0.43
N SER A 169 5.56 20.49 0.55
CA SER A 169 5.19 21.86 0.96
C SER A 169 5.24 22.88 -0.19
N VAL A 170 6.21 22.73 -1.10
CA VAL A 170 6.34 23.58 -2.31
C VAL A 170 5.46 23.13 -3.47
N HIS A 171 4.93 21.90 -3.42
CA HIS A 171 4.10 21.26 -4.45
C HIS A 171 2.64 21.10 -4.03
N VAL A 172 2.24 21.69 -2.91
CA VAL A 172 0.98 21.38 -2.21
C VAL A 172 -0.27 21.56 -3.08
N SER A 173 -0.25 22.54 -3.99
CA SER A 173 -1.34 22.79 -4.94
C SER A 173 -1.38 21.76 -6.08
N ASP A 174 -0.23 21.21 -6.46
CA ASP A 174 -0.12 20.23 -7.54
C ASP A 174 -0.63 18.86 -7.08
N VAL A 175 -0.44 18.53 -5.80
CA VAL A 175 -0.81 17.24 -5.19
C VAL A 175 -2.09 17.31 -4.34
N GLU A 176 -2.91 18.35 -4.53
CA GLU A 176 -4.08 18.62 -3.70
C GLU A 176 -5.07 17.45 -3.65
N GLN A 177 -5.32 16.79 -4.79
CA GLN A 177 -6.21 15.64 -4.84
C GLN A 177 -5.61 14.43 -4.09
N ASP A 178 -4.33 14.13 -4.32
CA ASP A 178 -3.64 13.02 -3.66
C ASP A 178 -3.58 13.20 -2.13
N LEU A 179 -3.41 14.45 -1.67
CA LEU A 179 -3.48 14.81 -0.25
C LEU A 179 -4.86 14.57 0.35
N ARG A 180 -5.94 14.96 -0.35
CA ARG A 180 -7.31 14.72 0.13
C ARG A 180 -7.58 13.24 0.30
N GLU A 181 -7.17 12.43 -0.66
CA GLU A 181 -7.38 10.98 -0.60
C GLU A 181 -6.63 10.36 0.58
N LEU A 182 -5.35 10.71 0.75
CA LEU A 182 -4.57 10.19 1.87
C LEU A 182 -5.14 10.62 3.23
N VAL A 183 -5.55 11.90 3.38
CA VAL A 183 -6.14 12.38 4.64
C VAL A 183 -7.49 11.72 4.92
N ALA A 184 -8.34 11.51 3.91
CA ALA A 184 -9.60 10.78 4.07
C ALA A 184 -9.36 9.37 4.62
N VAL A 185 -8.38 8.65 4.05
CA VAL A 185 -8.01 7.31 4.51
C VAL A 185 -7.38 7.34 5.90
N ASP A 186 -6.48 8.28 6.18
CA ASP A 186 -5.85 8.39 7.49
C ASP A 186 -6.86 8.70 8.61
N ARG A 187 -7.79 9.64 8.37
CA ARG A 187 -8.92 9.93 9.28
C ARG A 187 -9.80 8.71 9.48
N PHE A 188 -10.11 8.00 8.40
CA PHE A 188 -10.94 6.80 8.45
C PHE A 188 -10.34 5.72 9.35
N LEU A 189 -9.04 5.43 9.16
CA LEU A 189 -8.30 4.45 9.96
C LEU A 189 -8.20 4.88 11.41
N ARG A 190 -7.80 6.13 11.66
CA ARG A 190 -7.69 6.72 13.00
C ARG A 190 -9.03 6.69 13.75
N GLY A 191 -10.12 7.04 13.09
CA GLY A 191 -11.47 7.03 13.65
C GLY A 191 -11.95 5.65 14.10
N ARG A 192 -11.32 4.57 13.58
CA ARG A 192 -11.61 3.17 13.92
C ARG A 192 -10.54 2.54 14.82
N GLY A 193 -9.52 3.31 15.23
CA GLY A 193 -8.37 2.78 15.96
C GLY A 193 -7.57 1.75 15.16
N LEU A 194 -7.63 1.81 13.83
CA LEU A 194 -6.84 0.96 12.94
C LEU A 194 -5.50 1.64 12.64
N PRO A 195 -4.36 0.95 12.79
CA PRO A 195 -3.07 1.51 12.40
C PRO A 195 -2.88 1.41 10.89
N TRP A 196 -2.04 2.28 10.34
CA TRP A 196 -1.38 1.96 9.08
C TRP A 196 -0.46 0.75 9.31
N LYS A 197 -0.53 -0.20 8.40
CA LYS A 197 0.26 -1.43 8.44
C LYS A 197 0.60 -1.85 7.03
N THR A 198 1.67 -2.61 6.88
CA THR A 198 1.96 -3.24 5.61
C THR A 198 1.04 -4.42 5.34
N HIS A 199 0.96 -4.84 4.08
CA HIS A 199 0.23 -6.02 3.69
C HIS A 199 0.83 -7.31 4.26
N THR A 200 2.07 -7.31 4.80
CA THR A 200 2.69 -8.47 5.49
C THR A 200 2.45 -8.49 7.00
N GLU A 201 1.92 -7.40 7.57
CA GLU A 201 1.55 -7.28 8.98
C GLU A 201 0.03 -7.58 9.13
N GLY A 202 -0.32 -8.83 9.37
CA GLY A 202 -1.72 -9.24 9.46
C GLY A 202 -1.94 -10.59 10.13
N ASP A 203 -3.21 -10.87 10.44
CA ASP A 203 -3.69 -12.14 11.02
C ASP A 203 -3.61 -13.34 10.03
N VAL A 204 -2.83 -13.19 8.96
CA VAL A 204 -2.82 -14.09 7.82
C VAL A 204 -1.41 -14.61 7.60
N ASP A 205 -1.26 -15.91 7.38
CA ASP A 205 0.04 -16.56 7.16
C ASP A 205 0.45 -16.40 5.67
N TYR A 206 1.44 -15.55 5.42
CA TYR A 206 1.83 -15.04 4.10
C TYR A 206 2.76 -15.96 3.28
N ALA A 207 3.06 -17.17 3.77
CA ALA A 207 4.06 -18.03 3.15
C ALA A 207 3.58 -18.84 1.93
N ASN A 208 2.29 -18.76 1.53
CA ASN A 208 1.73 -19.65 0.51
C ASN A 208 1.09 -18.92 -0.67
N GLN A 209 1.36 -19.43 -1.88
CA GLN A 209 0.65 -19.07 -3.11
C GLN A 209 -0.85 -19.26 -2.87
N GLN A 210 -1.65 -18.22 -3.13
CA GLN A 210 -3.10 -18.31 -2.99
C GLN A 210 -3.70 -18.89 -4.27
N SER A 211 -4.55 -19.90 -4.10
CA SER A 211 -5.38 -20.51 -5.13
C SER A 211 -6.69 -19.72 -5.33
N ALA A 212 -7.43 -20.00 -6.39
CA ALA A 212 -8.76 -19.43 -6.60
C ALA A 212 -9.74 -19.70 -5.45
N SER A 213 -9.61 -20.84 -4.74
CA SER A 213 -10.38 -21.13 -3.53
C SER A 213 -10.03 -20.23 -2.34
N ASP A 214 -8.82 -19.67 -2.33
CA ASP A 214 -8.39 -18.71 -1.30
C ASP A 214 -9.00 -17.32 -1.54
N LEU A 215 -9.32 -16.95 -2.79
CA LEU A 215 -10.02 -15.69 -3.10
C LEU A 215 -11.38 -15.60 -2.41
N GLU A 216 -12.20 -16.66 -2.51
CA GLU A 216 -13.51 -16.70 -1.84
C GLU A 216 -13.36 -16.80 -0.31
N HIS A 217 -12.34 -17.49 0.17
CA HIS A 217 -12.04 -17.57 1.60
C HIS A 217 -11.78 -16.17 2.19
N TRP A 218 -10.85 -15.42 1.61
CA TRP A 218 -10.49 -14.07 2.08
C TRP A 218 -11.63 -13.07 1.93
N LEU A 219 -12.41 -13.19 0.86
CA LEU A 219 -13.58 -12.34 0.68
C LEU A 219 -14.64 -12.61 1.78
N ASN A 220 -14.92 -13.89 2.08
CA ASN A 220 -15.84 -14.26 3.15
C ASN A 220 -15.34 -13.84 4.53
N TRP A 221 -14.03 -13.98 4.78
CA TRP A 221 -13.40 -13.50 6.02
C TRP A 221 -13.60 -11.98 6.17
N ALA A 222 -13.37 -11.20 5.10
CA ALA A 222 -13.55 -9.76 5.12
C ALA A 222 -15.02 -9.37 5.40
N TYR A 223 -15.99 -10.07 4.80
CA TYR A 223 -17.41 -9.87 5.12
C TYR A 223 -17.73 -10.16 6.59
N GLN A 224 -17.20 -11.23 7.16
CA GLN A 224 -17.41 -11.56 8.57
C GLN A 224 -16.80 -10.50 9.49
N ARG A 225 -15.64 -9.95 9.12
CA ARG A 225 -14.89 -9.03 9.96
C ARG A 225 -15.37 -7.57 9.87
N TYR A 226 -15.81 -7.16 8.68
CA TYR A 226 -16.09 -5.77 8.33
C TYR A 226 -17.50 -5.52 7.76
N GLY A 227 -18.35 -6.55 7.66
CA GLY A 227 -19.68 -6.43 7.06
C GLY A 227 -20.65 -5.48 7.78
N ASP A 228 -20.36 -5.13 9.03
CA ASP A 228 -21.12 -4.14 9.81
C ASP A 228 -20.66 -2.69 9.55
N ASP A 229 -19.49 -2.50 8.92
CA ASP A 229 -19.03 -1.18 8.51
C ASP A 229 -19.52 -0.86 7.09
N PRO A 230 -20.43 0.11 6.91
CA PRO A 230 -21.03 0.36 5.60
C PRO A 230 -20.02 0.81 4.55
N VAL A 231 -18.94 1.48 4.95
CA VAL A 231 -17.92 1.99 4.02
C VAL A 231 -17.04 0.84 3.55
N LEU A 232 -16.50 0.04 4.48
CA LEU A 232 -15.68 -1.12 4.11
C LEU A 232 -16.50 -2.14 3.35
N ARG A 233 -17.75 -2.37 3.76
CA ARG A 233 -18.67 -3.26 3.04
C ARG A 233 -18.89 -2.80 1.61
N SER A 234 -19.11 -1.50 1.37
CA SER A 234 -19.26 -0.96 0.01
C SER A 234 -18.02 -1.25 -0.85
N GLY A 235 -16.83 -1.08 -0.30
CA GLY A 235 -15.60 -1.41 -1.02
C GLY A 235 -15.42 -2.92 -1.24
N ILE A 236 -15.77 -3.76 -0.26
CA ILE A 236 -15.71 -5.23 -0.38
C ILE A 236 -16.72 -5.72 -1.43
N ASP A 237 -17.92 -5.15 -1.47
CA ASP A 237 -18.96 -5.46 -2.46
C ASP A 237 -18.48 -5.12 -3.89
N ALA A 238 -17.79 -3.98 -4.05
CA ALA A 238 -17.18 -3.60 -5.33
C ALA A 238 -16.05 -4.55 -5.74
N HIS A 239 -15.10 -4.82 -4.83
CA HIS A 239 -13.99 -5.75 -5.07
C HIS A 239 -14.47 -7.17 -5.41
N ALA A 240 -15.57 -7.61 -4.81
CA ALA A 240 -16.17 -8.92 -5.08
C ALA A 240 -16.61 -9.11 -6.53
N VAL A 241 -16.90 -8.02 -7.27
CA VAL A 241 -17.25 -8.09 -8.70
C VAL A 241 -16.05 -8.58 -9.50
N ASP A 242 -14.86 -8.04 -9.23
CA ASP A 242 -13.63 -8.43 -9.91
C ASP A 242 -13.19 -9.85 -9.53
N VAL A 243 -13.29 -10.23 -8.26
CA VAL A 243 -13.00 -11.60 -7.81
C VAL A 243 -13.88 -12.61 -8.54
N ARG A 244 -15.19 -12.32 -8.68
CA ARG A 244 -16.13 -13.20 -9.41
C ARG A 244 -15.79 -13.28 -10.89
N ARG A 245 -15.43 -12.16 -11.52
CA ARG A 245 -15.03 -12.11 -12.93
C ARG A 245 -13.80 -12.98 -13.18
N VAL A 246 -12.75 -12.87 -12.35
CA VAL A 246 -11.52 -13.68 -12.47
C VAL A 246 -11.83 -15.16 -12.32
N ARG A 247 -12.64 -15.53 -11.32
CA ARG A 247 -13.06 -16.93 -11.10
C ARG A 247 -13.81 -17.50 -12.30
N ASP A 248 -14.73 -16.72 -12.88
CA ASP A 248 -15.51 -17.17 -14.04
C ASP A 248 -14.62 -17.31 -15.30
N GLU A 249 -13.64 -16.41 -15.49
CA GLU A 249 -12.63 -16.50 -16.56
C GLU A 249 -11.71 -17.73 -16.43
N GLU A 250 -11.25 -18.05 -15.22
CA GLU A 250 -10.48 -19.27 -14.95
C GLU A 250 -11.30 -20.54 -15.19
N GLY A 251 -12.56 -20.55 -14.73
CA GLY A 251 -13.49 -21.65 -14.98
C GLY A 251 -13.70 -21.91 -16.48
N ASP A 252 -13.85 -20.85 -17.26
CA ASP A 252 -13.97 -20.93 -18.72
C ASP A 252 -12.68 -21.42 -19.39
N MET A 253 -11.50 -21.05 -18.89
CA MET A 253 -10.22 -21.57 -19.39
C MET A 253 -10.04 -23.05 -19.10
N LEU A 254 -10.32 -23.48 -17.86
CA LEU A 254 -10.23 -24.89 -17.46
C LEU A 254 -11.21 -25.76 -18.26
N ALA A 255 -12.45 -25.29 -18.43
CA ALA A 255 -13.45 -25.93 -19.28
C ALA A 255 -12.99 -26.05 -20.75
N LYS A 256 -12.34 -25.01 -21.30
CA LYS A 256 -11.76 -25.05 -22.66
C LYS A 256 -10.58 -26.03 -22.78
N TRP A 257 -9.89 -26.31 -21.68
CA TRP A 257 -8.77 -27.25 -21.63
C TRP A 257 -9.18 -28.67 -21.21
N GLY A 258 -10.46 -28.90 -20.92
CA GLY A 258 -11.00 -30.20 -20.54
C GLY A 258 -10.50 -30.68 -19.16
N LEU A 259 -10.18 -29.75 -18.28
CA LEU A 259 -9.76 -29.97 -16.90
C LEU A 259 -10.90 -29.68 -15.92
#